data_AF-A0AAX0LAM7-F1
#
_entry.id   AF-A0AAX0LAM7-F1
#
_cell.length_a   1.000
_cell.length_b   1.000
_cell.length_c   1.000
_cell.angle_alpha   90.00
_cell.angle_beta   90.00
_cell.angle_gamma   90.00
#
_symmetry.space_group_name_H-M   'P 1'
#
loop_
_entity.id
_entity.type
_entity.pdbx_description
1 polymer ?
#
loop_
_entity_poly.entity_id
_entity_poly.type
_entity_poly.pdbx_seq_one_letter_code
_entity_poly.pdbx_strand_id
1 'polypeptide(L)' 'MYSSKDIKRANDASIINYLEQNGQKLIRKGRDTISLAERESLIITPSQNKWYWFSRQIGGLDYWTL' A
#
# COMPACT_ATOMS: atom_id res chain seq x y z
N MET A 1 6.17 12.28 -19.80
CA MET A 1 5.90 13.18 -18.66
C MET A 1 4.43 13.03 -18.31
N TYR A 2 4.08 12.80 -17.05
CA TYR A 2 2.68 12.61 -16.64
C TYR A 2 2.01 13.98 -16.41
N SER A 3 0.71 14.08 -16.73
CA SER A 3 -0.03 15.31 -16.47
C SER A 3 -0.35 15.44 -14.98
N SER A 4 -0.64 16.67 -14.53
CA SER A 4 -1.11 16.90 -13.14
C SER A 4 -2.38 16.12 -12.82
N LYS A 5 -3.21 15.82 -13.83
CA LYS A 5 -4.42 14.99 -13.68
C LYS A 5 -4.06 13.53 -13.42
N ASP A 6 -3.02 13.01 -14.10
CA ASP A 6 -2.54 11.64 -13.89
C ASP A 6 -1.93 11.48 -12.50
N ILE A 7 -1.12 12.47 -12.06
CA ILE A 7 -0.54 12.49 -10.72
C ILE A 7 -1.64 12.54 -9.66
N LYS A 8 -2.64 13.41 -9.82
CA LYS A 8 -3.76 13.49 -8.89
C LYS A 8 -4.54 12.17 -8.83
N ARG A 9 -4.84 11.55 -9.97
CA ARG A 9 -5.53 10.27 -10.04
C ARG A 9 -4.73 9.15 -9.35
N ALA A 10 -3.40 9.16 -9.46
CA ALA A 10 -2.54 8.21 -8.78
C ALA A 10 -2.53 8.43 -7.26
N ASN A 11 -2.50 9.69 -6.81
CA ASN A 11 -2.55 10.03 -5.38
C ASN A 11 -3.90 9.70 -4.72
N ASP A 12 -4.99 9.85 -5.47
CA ASP A 12 -6.35 9.53 -5.01
C ASP A 12 -6.66 8.01 -5.08
N ALA A 13 -5.76 7.19 -5.64
CA ALA A 13 -5.97 5.77 -5.77
C ALA A 13 -5.77 5.03 -4.44
N SER A 14 -6.75 4.22 -4.05
CA SER A 14 -6.64 3.34 -2.88
C SER A 14 -5.90 2.06 -3.25
N ILE A 15 -4.72 1.84 -2.66
CA ILE A 15 -3.97 0.59 -2.79
C ILE A 15 -4.78 -0.62 -2.28
N ILE A 16 -5.67 -0.42 -1.31
CA ILE A 16 -6.56 -1.47 -0.79
C ILE A 16 -7.55 -1.92 -1.85
N ASN A 17 -8.22 -0.95 -2.50
CA ASN A 17 -9.20 -1.25 -3.55
C ASN A 17 -8.52 -1.98 -4.72
N TYR A 18 -7.30 -1.57 -5.09
CA TYR A 18 -6.53 -2.24 -6.14
C TYR A 18 -6.24 -3.71 -5.79
N LEU A 19 -5.80 -4.00 -4.56
CA LEU A 19 -5.47 -5.36 -4.14
C LEU A 19 -6.70 -6.26 -4.08
N GLU A 20 -7.82 -5.75 -3.54
CA GLU A 20 -9.08 -6.49 -3.47
C GLU A 20 -9.63 -6.81 -4.87
N GLN A 21 -9.58 -5.85 -5.81
CA GLN A 21 -9.97 -6.06 -7.21
C GLN A 21 -9.11 -7.12 -7.92
N ASN A 22 -7.86 -7.30 -7.48
CA ASN A 22 -6.95 -8.33 -7.99
C ASN A 22 -7.02 -9.65 -7.19
N GLY A 23 -8.08 -9.85 -6.41
CA GLY A 23 -8.35 -11.09 -5.68
C GLY A 23 -7.41 -11.36 -4.51
N GLN A 24 -6.65 -10.35 -4.06
CA GLN A 24 -5.75 -10.51 -2.94
C GLN A 24 -6.54 -10.51 -1.63
N LYS A 25 -6.33 -11.54 -0.80
CA LYS A 25 -6.91 -11.59 0.54
C LYS A 25 -6.09 -10.71 1.48
N LEU A 26 -6.77 -9.76 2.11
CA LEU A 26 -6.17 -8.82 3.06
C LEU A 26 -6.48 -9.25 4.49
N ILE A 27 -5.46 -9.23 5.35
CA ILE A 27 -5.59 -9.49 6.79
C ILE A 27 -5.30 -8.19 7.52
N ARG A 28 -6.24 -7.76 8.36
CA ARG A 28 -6.04 -6.63 9.25
C ARG A 28 -5.17 -7.08 10.43
N LYS A 29 -4.00 -6.45 10.59
CA LYS A 29 -3.02 -6.76 11.65
C LYS A 29 -3.03 -5.72 12.79
N GLY A 30 -3.72 -4.59 12.61
CA GLY A 30 -3.84 -3.53 13.61
C GLY A 30 -4.91 -2.50 13.28
N ARG A 31 -4.90 -1.36 13.99
CA ARG A 31 -5.87 -0.27 13.77
C ARG A 31 -5.79 0.30 12.35
N ASP A 32 -4.59 0.42 11.80
CA ASP A 32 -4.33 0.98 10.47
C ASP A 32 -3.23 0.20 9.73
N THR A 33 -3.21 -1.12 9.90
CA THR A 33 -2.18 -1.97 9.32
C THR A 33 -2.81 -3.19 8.69
N ILE A 34 -2.48 -3.40 7.42
CA ILE A 34 -3.02 -4.47 6.59
C ILE A 34 -1.86 -5.23 5.97
N SER A 35 -1.95 -6.57 5.94
CA SER A 35 -1.01 -7.43 5.24
C SER A 35 -1.73 -8.31 4.22
N LEU A 36 -1.00 -8.84 3.24
CA LEU A 36 -1.53 -9.91 2.40
C LEU A 36 -1.58 -11.22 3.20
N ALA A 37 -2.63 -12.00 3.00
CA ALA A 37 -2.80 -13.30 3.67
C ALA A 37 -1.70 -14.31 3.28
N GLU A 38 -1.31 -14.31 2.00
CA GLU A 38 -0.28 -15.22 1.49
C GLU A 38 1.15 -14.71 1.71
N ARG A 39 1.30 -13.43 2.03
CA ARG A 39 2.60 -12.74 2.10
C ARG A 39 2.59 -11.74 3.24
N GLU A 40 2.79 -12.23 4.46
CA GLU A 40 2.81 -11.40 5.68
C GLU A 40 3.92 -10.32 5.67
N SER A 41 4.88 -10.43 4.76
CA SER A 41 5.96 -9.46 4.58
C SER A 41 5.59 -8.17 3.83
N LEU A 42 4.40 -8.07 3.21
CA LEU A 42 3.89 -6.80 2.68
C LEU A 42 2.98 -6.15 3.73
N ILE A 43 3.36 -4.97 4.20
CA ILE A 43 2.60 -4.16 5.14
C ILE A 43 2.12 -2.90 4.46
N ILE A 44 0.85 -2.58 4.68
CA ILE A 44 0.16 -1.42 4.12
C ILE A 44 -0.44 -0.62 5.26
N THR A 45 -0.23 0.70 5.23
CA THR A 45 -0.74 1.68 6.20
C THR A 45 -1.63 2.66 5.44
N PRO A 46 -2.93 2.34 5.26
CA PRO A 46 -3.82 3.10 4.38
C PRO A 46 -3.96 4.57 4.74
N SER A 47 -4.03 4.93 6.03
CA SER A 47 -4.20 6.34 6.42
C SER A 47 -3.03 7.24 6.00
N GLN A 48 -1.86 6.64 5.77
CA GLN A 48 -0.65 7.34 5.36
C GLN A 48 -0.36 7.17 3.87
N ASN A 49 -1.17 6.40 3.14
CA ASN A 49 -0.89 5.95 1.78
C ASN A 49 0.51 5.31 1.63
N LYS A 50 0.97 4.59 2.67
CA LYS A 50 2.30 3.97 2.72
C LYS A 50 2.21 2.45 2.60
N TRP A 51 3.26 1.86 2.04
CA TRP A 51 3.43 0.41 2.01
C TRP A 51 4.91 0.05 2.03
N TYR A 52 5.22 -1.12 2.59
CA TYR A 52 6.57 -1.66 2.63
C TYR A 52 6.57 -3.18 2.51
N TRP A 53 7.45 -3.69 1.66
CA TRP A 53 7.62 -5.11 1.41
C TRP A 53 8.95 -5.59 1.99
N PHE A 54 8.90 -6.10 3.23
CA PHE A 54 10.07 -6.48 4.02
C PHE A 54 10.97 -7.52 3.35
N SER A 55 10.40 -8.56 2.74
CA SER A 55 11.19 -9.61 2.07
C SER A 55 11.86 -9.15 0.78
N ARG A 56 11.47 -7.99 0.24
CA ARG A 56 12.06 -7.38 -0.96
C ARG A 56 12.82 -6.09 -0.69
N GLN A 57 12.73 -5.56 0.53
CA GLN A 57 13.31 -4.28 0.94
C GLN A 57 12.92 -3.13 -0.01
N ILE A 58 11.65 -3.09 -0.42
CA ILE A 58 11.09 -2.03 -1.28
C ILE A 58 9.84 -1.43 -0.64
N GLY A 59 9.58 -0.15 -0.88
CA GLY A 59 8.40 0.53 -0.34
C GLY A 59 7.98 1.76 -1.13
N GLY A 60 6.77 2.23 -0.86
CA GLY A 60 6.28 3.54 -1.28
C GLY A 60 6.81 4.66 -0.38
N LEU A 61 6.81 5.89 -0.89
CA LEU A 61 7.40 7.10 -0.30
C LEU A 61 7.40 7.15 1.24
N ASP A 62 8.61 7.41 1.79
CA ASP A 62 8.97 7.70 3.17
C ASP A 62 8.53 6.70 4.25
N TYR A 63 9.07 5.48 4.21
CA TYR A 63 9.07 4.56 5.36
C TYR A 63 10.16 4.88 6.39
N TRP A 64 11.02 5.89 6.14
CA TRP A 64 12.20 6.24 6.94
C TRP A 64 12.05 7.49 7.83
N THR A 65 10.87 8.08 7.93
CA THR A 65 10.57 9.13 8.92
C THR A 65 9.58 8.57 9.93
N LEU A 66 10.16 8.11 11.06
CA LEU A 66 9.51 7.83 12.33
C LEU A 66 8.91 9.11 12.93
#